data_AF-A0A7S0M465-F1
#
_entry.id   AF-A0A7S0M465-F1
#
_cell.length_a   1.000
_cell.length_b   1.000
_cell.length_c   1.000
_cell.angle_alpha   90.00
_cell.angle_beta   90.00
_cell.angle_gamma   90.00
#
_symmetry.space_group_name_H-M   'P 1'
#
loop_
_entity.id
_entity.type
_entity.pdbx_description
1 polymer ?
#
loop_
_entity_poly.entity_id
_entity_poly.type
_entity_poly.pdbx_seq_one_letter_code
_entity_poly.pdbx_strand_id
1 'polypeptide(L)'
;QAPLLLCDGDSGLAAVRDRLAAGAGRPAFFLDVRPFVLGVIKTKIKFADHVETARRTAVSAMRAGGILAIDLGDVGTPNWKDKICNVEEYRKTFPLWMLDPSSHRECDKHGQVFRKDDKADIDGADWDEGLNRTLRSFRIVYLSACGPGNYLKDIQTDFLPQSKWSAMRVKVGVATEAISLKRLLDAINDTVNRDGLVPVILDETENSDTFLAFQHTQVVEMKALILRKASEGIDAVREEMRRKLVAAMKNGNTLLIRLTNAQPDLVADYSDEDFFPVAAIFDCRTVEVEGADDPPEQHNTGYGGMVGATPGGTP
;
A
#
# COMPACT_ATOMS: atom_id res chain seq x y z
N GLN A 1 -7.49 9.55 0.21
CA GLN A 1 -6.39 8.56 0.25
C GLN A 1 -5.57 8.77 -1.00
N ALA A 2 -4.24 8.85 -0.87
CA ALA A 2 -3.38 8.96 -2.04
C ALA A 2 -3.49 7.66 -2.87
N PRO A 3 -3.58 7.74 -4.20
CA PRO A 3 -3.59 6.53 -5.02
C PRO A 3 -2.20 5.90 -4.99
N LEU A 4 -2.17 4.57 -4.98
CA LEU A 4 -0.96 3.78 -4.80
C LEU A 4 -0.41 3.36 -6.16
N LEU A 5 0.85 3.60 -6.47
CA LEU A 5 1.46 3.03 -7.67
C LEU A 5 2.24 1.77 -7.29
N LEU A 6 1.97 0.63 -7.97
CA LEU A 6 2.76 -0.60 -7.89
C LEU A 6 3.58 -0.77 -9.17
N CYS A 7 4.89 -0.81 -8.99
CA CYS A 7 5.86 -1.22 -10.01
C CYS A 7 6.55 -2.47 -9.46
N ASP A 8 6.36 -3.61 -10.10
CA ASP A 8 7.15 -4.81 -9.82
C ASP A 8 8.18 -4.94 -10.94
N GLY A 9 9.37 -4.42 -10.64
CA GLY A 9 10.45 -4.29 -11.61
C GLY A 9 10.98 -5.62 -12.12
N ASP A 10 10.76 -6.71 -11.37
CA ASP A 10 11.40 -8.00 -11.61
C ASP A 10 10.39 -9.14 -11.86
N SER A 11 9.22 -9.13 -11.23
CA SER A 11 8.22 -10.21 -11.40
C SER A 11 7.25 -9.96 -12.56
N GLY A 12 7.27 -8.76 -13.13
CA GLY A 12 6.39 -8.34 -14.22
C GLY A 12 4.94 -8.09 -13.79
N LEU A 13 4.20 -7.41 -14.68
CA LEU A 13 2.82 -6.97 -14.45
C LEU A 13 1.84 -8.12 -14.13
N ALA A 14 2.07 -9.31 -14.71
CA ALA A 14 1.21 -10.48 -14.50
C ALA A 14 1.24 -10.95 -13.04
N ALA A 15 2.43 -11.08 -12.45
CA ALA A 15 2.56 -11.50 -11.05
C ALA A 15 1.90 -10.52 -10.07
N VAL A 16 1.97 -9.22 -10.35
CA VAL A 16 1.28 -8.19 -9.54
C VAL A 16 -0.23 -8.33 -9.63
N ARG A 17 -0.76 -8.61 -10.83
CA ARG A 17 -2.19 -8.86 -11.03
C ARG A 17 -2.63 -10.10 -10.26
N ASP A 18 -1.88 -11.18 -10.36
CA ASP A 18 -2.20 -12.43 -9.67
C ASP A 18 -2.18 -12.25 -8.15
N ARG A 19 -1.21 -11.50 -7.61
CA ARG A 19 -1.16 -11.18 -6.17
C ARG A 19 -2.30 -10.27 -5.72
N LEU A 20 -2.65 -9.26 -6.51
CA LEU A 20 -3.80 -8.41 -6.21
C LEU A 20 -5.10 -9.20 -6.25
N ALA A 21 -5.24 -10.13 -7.19
CA ALA A 21 -6.38 -11.03 -7.28
C ALA A 21 -6.42 -12.05 -6.13
N ALA A 22 -5.26 -12.51 -5.66
CA ALA A 22 -5.12 -13.46 -4.55
C ALA A 22 -5.16 -12.79 -3.15
N GLY A 23 -5.15 -11.46 -3.07
CA GLY A 23 -5.09 -10.70 -1.83
C GLY A 23 -6.21 -11.03 -0.83
N ALA A 24 -5.83 -11.11 0.45
CA ALA A 24 -6.60 -11.65 1.57
C ALA A 24 -7.86 -10.84 1.98
N GLY A 25 -8.86 -10.76 1.09
CA GLY A 25 -10.23 -10.40 1.48
C GLY A 25 -10.84 -9.20 0.77
N ARG A 26 -10.24 -8.69 -0.31
CA ARG A 26 -10.88 -7.66 -1.16
C ARG A 26 -10.77 -8.02 -2.64
N PRO A 27 -11.88 -7.96 -3.40
CA PRO A 27 -11.82 -8.21 -4.83
C PRO A 27 -11.04 -7.10 -5.54
N ALA A 28 -10.13 -7.49 -6.44
CA ALA A 28 -9.42 -6.59 -7.33
C ALA A 28 -10.09 -6.54 -8.71
N PHE A 29 -10.19 -5.33 -9.27
CA PHE A 29 -10.78 -5.04 -10.56
C PHE A 29 -9.77 -4.32 -11.42
N PHE A 30 -9.55 -4.79 -12.64
CA PHE A 30 -8.50 -4.28 -13.51
C PHE A 30 -9.08 -3.41 -14.63
N LEU A 31 -8.56 -2.20 -14.77
CA LEU A 31 -8.91 -1.26 -15.83
C LEU A 31 -7.71 -1.10 -16.75
N ASP A 32 -7.77 -1.69 -17.94
CA ASP A 32 -6.75 -1.55 -18.98
C ASP A 32 -6.84 -0.17 -19.64
N VAL A 33 -5.81 0.66 -19.57
CA VAL A 33 -5.84 1.98 -20.22
C VAL A 33 -5.40 1.96 -21.68
N ARG A 34 -4.84 0.85 -22.19
CA ARG A 34 -4.26 0.78 -23.54
C ARG A 34 -5.22 1.23 -24.64
N PRO A 35 -6.53 0.94 -24.62
CA PRO A 35 -7.43 1.43 -25.66
C PRO A 35 -7.64 2.95 -25.64
N PHE A 36 -7.52 3.61 -24.48
CA PHE A 36 -7.54 5.08 -24.41
C PHE A 36 -6.26 5.70 -25.00
N VAL A 37 -5.15 4.98 -24.85
CA VAL A 37 -3.83 5.44 -25.26
C VAL A 37 -3.59 5.20 -26.75
N LEU A 38 -3.66 3.93 -27.16
CA LEU A 38 -3.26 3.43 -28.48
C LEU A 38 -4.37 3.56 -29.53
N GLY A 39 -5.62 3.76 -29.10
CA GLY A 39 -6.78 3.90 -29.97
C GLY A 39 -7.19 2.59 -30.65
N VAL A 40 -8.23 2.71 -31.49
CA VAL A 40 -8.94 1.58 -32.10
C VAL A 40 -8.07 0.79 -33.08
N ILE A 41 -7.16 1.44 -33.80
CA ILE A 41 -6.32 0.79 -34.83
C ILE A 41 -5.45 -0.30 -34.20
N LYS A 42 -4.86 -0.02 -33.03
CA LYS A 42 -3.96 -0.94 -32.34
C LYS A 42 -4.70 -1.94 -31.46
N THR A 43 -5.77 -1.50 -30.78
CA THR A 43 -6.47 -2.34 -29.80
C THR A 43 -7.66 -3.09 -30.36
N LYS A 44 -8.17 -2.68 -31.54
CA LYS A 44 -9.43 -3.15 -32.14
C LYS A 44 -10.67 -2.91 -31.26
N ILE A 45 -10.55 -2.05 -30.23
CA ILE A 45 -11.63 -1.70 -29.31
C ILE A 45 -12.05 -0.26 -29.61
N LYS A 46 -13.35 -0.01 -29.80
CA LYS A 46 -13.86 1.36 -29.99
C LYS A 46 -13.74 2.14 -28.68
N PHE A 47 -13.39 3.41 -28.78
CA PHE A 47 -13.19 4.27 -27.61
C PHE A 47 -14.44 4.33 -26.72
N ALA A 48 -15.63 4.49 -27.31
CA ALA A 48 -16.91 4.53 -26.59
C ALA A 48 -17.17 3.24 -25.79
N ASP A 49 -16.99 2.08 -26.42
CA ASP A 49 -17.19 0.76 -25.80
C ASP A 49 -16.20 0.57 -24.62
N HIS A 50 -14.98 1.08 -24.78
CA HIS A 50 -13.97 1.02 -23.73
C HIS A 50 -14.27 1.97 -22.56
N VAL A 51 -14.77 3.18 -22.83
CA VAL A 51 -15.23 4.10 -21.77
C VAL A 51 -16.32 3.44 -20.92
N GLU A 52 -17.31 2.80 -21.55
CA GLU A 52 -18.38 2.11 -20.82
C GLU A 52 -17.85 0.91 -20.03
N THR A 53 -16.92 0.14 -20.60
CA THR A 53 -16.28 -0.98 -19.90
C THR A 53 -15.53 -0.49 -18.67
N ALA A 54 -14.70 0.55 -18.83
CA ALA A 54 -13.94 1.14 -17.74
C ALA A 54 -14.84 1.74 -16.65
N ARG A 55 -15.95 2.37 -17.03
CA ARG A 55 -16.98 2.86 -16.10
C ARG A 55 -17.56 1.71 -15.28
N ARG A 56 -18.01 0.63 -15.92
CA ARG A 56 -18.57 -0.55 -15.23
C ARG A 56 -17.56 -1.20 -14.28
N THR A 57 -16.31 -1.31 -14.67
CA THR A 57 -15.22 -1.81 -13.82
C THR A 57 -15.06 -0.94 -12.58
N ALA A 58 -15.01 0.39 -12.74
CA ALA A 58 -14.89 1.33 -11.61
C ALA A 58 -16.09 1.25 -10.65
N VAL A 59 -17.31 1.20 -11.20
CA VAL A 59 -18.54 1.04 -10.41
C VAL A 59 -18.55 -0.28 -9.63
N SER A 60 -18.16 -1.38 -10.28
CA SER A 60 -18.09 -2.70 -9.63
C SER A 60 -17.09 -2.71 -8.48
N ALA A 61 -15.93 -2.09 -8.67
CA ALA A 61 -14.92 -1.95 -7.62
C ALA A 61 -15.42 -1.15 -6.42
N MET A 62 -16.16 -0.07 -6.66
CA MET A 62 -16.77 0.73 -5.58
C MET A 62 -17.85 -0.04 -4.83
N ARG A 63 -18.75 -0.72 -5.54
CA ARG A 63 -19.81 -1.53 -4.91
C ARG A 63 -19.24 -2.63 -4.03
N ALA A 64 -18.13 -3.23 -4.46
CA ALA A 64 -17.48 -4.28 -3.70
C ALA A 64 -16.57 -3.76 -2.56
N GLY A 65 -16.38 -2.44 -2.43
CA GLY A 65 -15.37 -1.88 -1.53
C GLY A 65 -13.96 -2.41 -1.82
N GLY A 66 -13.71 -2.78 -3.08
CA GLY A 66 -12.53 -3.50 -3.54
C GLY A 66 -11.40 -2.58 -4.00
N ILE A 67 -10.50 -3.15 -4.79
CA ILE A 67 -9.36 -2.44 -5.36
C ILE A 67 -9.62 -2.20 -6.85
N LEU A 68 -9.59 -0.95 -7.30
CA LEU A 68 -9.51 -0.62 -8.72
C LEU A 68 -8.05 -0.46 -9.14
N ALA A 69 -7.52 -1.47 -9.83
CA ALA A 69 -6.18 -1.49 -10.40
C ALA A 69 -6.20 -0.92 -11.83
N ILE A 70 -5.69 0.29 -12.01
CA ILE A 70 -5.53 0.96 -13.29
C ILE A 70 -4.23 0.48 -13.92
N ASP A 71 -4.34 -0.35 -14.92
CA ASP A 71 -3.20 -0.89 -15.64
C ASP A 71 -2.72 0.05 -16.73
N LEU A 72 -1.55 0.63 -16.50
CA LEU A 72 -0.82 1.50 -17.43
C LEU A 72 0.03 0.70 -18.43
N GLY A 73 0.22 -0.61 -18.21
CA GLY A 73 0.96 -1.50 -19.09
C GLY A 73 2.37 -1.02 -19.40
N ASP A 74 2.78 -1.21 -20.66
CA ASP A 74 3.99 -0.72 -21.31
C ASP A 74 3.78 0.64 -22.01
N VAL A 75 2.52 1.05 -22.17
CA VAL A 75 2.16 2.25 -22.92
C VAL A 75 2.38 3.55 -22.16
N GLY A 76 2.72 3.44 -20.87
CA GLY A 76 2.93 4.58 -19.98
C GLY A 76 1.64 5.37 -19.74
N THR A 77 1.80 6.66 -19.48
CA THR A 77 0.75 7.55 -18.99
C THR A 77 0.33 8.65 -19.99
N PRO A 78 0.04 8.37 -21.28
CA PRO A 78 -0.34 9.46 -22.17
C PRO A 78 -1.79 9.87 -21.90
N ASN A 79 -1.93 10.95 -21.14
CA ASN A 79 -3.05 11.87 -20.97
C ASN A 79 -4.47 11.34 -21.28
N TRP A 80 -4.75 10.10 -20.89
CA TRP A 80 -5.98 9.41 -21.25
C TRP A 80 -7.16 9.97 -20.48
N LYS A 81 -6.90 10.55 -19.30
CA LYS A 81 -7.87 11.32 -18.53
C LYS A 81 -8.39 12.49 -19.36
N ASP A 82 -7.51 13.31 -19.94
CA ASP A 82 -7.92 14.44 -20.77
C ASP A 82 -8.70 14.00 -22.01
N LYS A 83 -8.35 12.85 -22.61
CA LYS A 83 -9.13 12.30 -23.73
C LYS A 83 -10.58 11.97 -23.34
N ILE A 84 -10.82 11.50 -22.10
CA ILE A 84 -12.17 11.27 -21.58
C ILE A 84 -12.83 12.61 -21.19
N CYS A 85 -12.09 13.51 -20.52
CA CYS A 85 -12.57 14.81 -20.04
C CYS A 85 -13.00 15.76 -21.17
N ASN A 86 -12.35 15.69 -22.33
CA ASN A 86 -12.60 16.56 -23.48
C ASN A 86 -13.84 16.15 -24.29
N VAL A 87 -14.46 15.00 -23.99
CA VAL A 87 -15.69 14.56 -24.64
C VAL A 87 -16.84 14.71 -23.65
N GLU A 88 -17.75 15.66 -23.92
CA GLU A 88 -18.84 16.02 -23.02
C GLU A 88 -19.73 14.83 -22.62
N GLU A 89 -19.99 13.91 -23.56
CA GLU A 89 -20.77 12.69 -23.33
C GLU A 89 -20.14 11.79 -22.25
N TYR A 90 -18.82 11.61 -22.29
CA TYR A 90 -18.11 10.75 -21.34
C TYR A 90 -17.87 11.46 -20.02
N ARG A 91 -17.66 12.77 -20.02
CA ARG A 91 -17.52 13.56 -18.79
C ARG A 91 -18.74 13.42 -17.86
N LYS A 92 -19.95 13.28 -18.42
CA LYS A 92 -21.20 13.10 -17.65
C LYS A 92 -21.37 11.70 -17.07
N THR A 93 -20.78 10.70 -17.70
CA THR A 93 -21.05 9.28 -17.41
C THR A 93 -19.88 8.56 -16.75
N PHE A 94 -18.66 9.06 -16.91
CA PHE A 94 -17.45 8.47 -16.34
C PHE A 94 -17.14 9.12 -14.99
N PRO A 95 -16.83 8.35 -13.93
CA PRO A 95 -16.55 8.90 -12.60
C PRO A 95 -15.14 9.49 -12.52
N LEU A 96 -14.86 10.56 -13.27
CA LEU A 96 -13.54 11.19 -13.38
C LEU A 96 -12.99 11.67 -12.04
N TRP A 97 -13.87 12.03 -11.09
CA TRP A 97 -13.48 12.42 -9.74
C TRP A 97 -12.75 11.33 -8.96
N MET A 98 -12.91 10.07 -9.36
CA MET A 98 -12.16 8.95 -8.79
C MET A 98 -10.69 9.00 -9.21
N LEU A 99 -10.41 9.48 -10.43
CA LEU A 99 -9.08 9.44 -11.03
C LEU A 99 -8.25 10.69 -10.74
N ASP A 100 -8.90 11.77 -10.29
CA ASP A 100 -8.26 13.02 -9.93
C ASP A 100 -8.68 13.44 -8.52
N PRO A 101 -7.80 13.25 -7.51
CA PRO A 101 -8.05 13.68 -6.14
C PRO A 101 -8.29 15.18 -5.99
N SER A 102 -7.91 15.99 -6.99
CA SER A 102 -8.08 17.44 -7.02
C SER A 102 -9.33 17.91 -7.75
N SER A 103 -9.96 17.05 -8.55
CA SER A 103 -11.25 17.36 -9.11
C SER A 103 -12.29 17.36 -7.99
N HIS A 104 -12.93 18.51 -7.81
CA HIS A 104 -13.95 18.68 -6.77
C HIS A 104 -15.05 17.61 -6.95
N ARG A 105 -15.72 17.25 -5.84
CA ARG A 105 -16.96 16.46 -5.82
C ARG A 105 -18.10 17.24 -6.51
N GLU A 106 -17.92 17.65 -7.76
CA GLU A 106 -19.03 17.91 -8.67
C GLU A 106 -19.62 16.56 -9.09
N CYS A 107 -20.03 15.77 -8.09
CA CYS A 107 -21.23 14.97 -8.29
C CYS A 107 -22.28 16.02 -8.58
N ASP A 108 -22.80 16.03 -9.81
CA ASP A 108 -23.93 16.89 -10.07
C ASP A 108 -25.00 16.58 -9.00
N LYS A 109 -25.76 17.61 -8.64
CA LYS A 109 -26.92 17.57 -7.74
C LYS A 109 -28.00 16.55 -8.18
N HIS A 110 -27.74 15.75 -9.22
CA HIS A 110 -28.62 14.74 -9.80
C HIS A 110 -28.01 13.32 -9.81
N GLY A 111 -26.78 13.12 -9.33
CA GLY A 111 -26.12 11.82 -9.28
C GLY A 111 -25.95 11.15 -10.66
N GLN A 112 -25.71 11.92 -11.74
CA GLN A 112 -25.66 11.43 -13.13
C GLN A 112 -24.47 10.52 -13.46
N VAL A 113 -23.48 10.44 -12.57
CA VAL A 113 -22.31 9.56 -12.73
C VAL A 113 -22.72 8.08 -12.74
N PHE A 114 -23.81 7.74 -12.04
CA PHE A 114 -24.32 6.37 -11.93
C PHE A 114 -25.63 6.26 -12.71
N ARG A 115 -25.69 5.31 -13.64
CA ARG A 115 -26.94 5.02 -14.35
C ARG A 115 -27.95 4.43 -13.37
N LYS A 116 -29.24 4.57 -13.69
CA LYS A 116 -30.31 3.99 -12.86
C LYS A 116 -30.09 2.51 -12.57
N ASP A 117 -29.62 1.76 -13.57
CA ASP A 117 -29.35 0.33 -13.46
C ASP A 117 -28.14 0.01 -12.58
N ASP A 118 -27.24 0.98 -12.36
CA ASP A 118 -26.11 0.81 -11.44
C ASP A 118 -26.53 1.00 -9.98
N LYS A 119 -27.61 1.77 -9.73
CA LYS A 119 -28.15 2.11 -8.40
C LYS A 119 -29.03 1.02 -7.80
N ALA A 120 -28.66 -0.24 -7.97
CA ALA A 120 -29.31 -1.33 -7.27
C ALA A 120 -28.81 -1.41 -5.83
N ASP A 121 -29.72 -1.72 -4.89
CA ASP A 121 -29.42 -1.85 -3.46
C ASP A 121 -28.12 -2.63 -3.24
N ILE A 122 -27.22 -2.07 -2.43
CA ILE A 122 -25.96 -2.73 -2.05
C ILE A 122 -26.22 -3.35 -0.68
N ASP A 123 -26.19 -4.69 -0.61
CA ASP A 123 -26.48 -5.45 0.60
C ASP A 123 -27.83 -5.10 1.25
N GLY A 124 -28.84 -4.77 0.45
CA GLY A 124 -30.18 -4.40 0.93
C GLY A 124 -30.28 -3.02 1.59
N ALA A 125 -29.22 -2.21 1.54
CA ALA A 125 -29.25 -0.80 1.91
C ALA A 125 -29.54 0.07 0.68
N ASP A 126 -30.13 1.25 0.94
CA ASP A 126 -30.23 2.31 -0.08
C ASP A 126 -28.84 2.57 -0.68
N TRP A 127 -28.81 2.85 -1.98
CA TRP A 127 -27.56 3.03 -2.74
C TRP A 127 -26.60 4.00 -2.06
N ASP A 128 -27.09 5.15 -1.59
CA ASP A 128 -26.22 6.18 -1.01
C ASP A 128 -25.65 5.71 0.35
N GLU A 129 -26.42 4.95 1.13
CA GLU A 129 -25.97 4.36 2.38
C GLU A 129 -24.95 3.23 2.16
N GLY A 130 -25.26 2.30 1.25
CA GLY A 130 -24.40 1.17 0.89
C GLY A 130 -23.07 1.64 0.30
N LEU A 131 -23.12 2.63 -0.60
CA LEU A 131 -21.92 3.21 -1.19
C LEU A 131 -21.07 3.95 -0.14
N ASN A 132 -21.69 4.71 0.77
CA ASN A 132 -20.95 5.38 1.85
C ASN A 132 -20.21 4.38 2.77
N ARG A 133 -20.76 3.19 2.98
CA ARG A 133 -20.08 2.10 3.70
C ARG A 133 -18.87 1.57 2.91
N THR A 134 -19.04 1.25 1.64
CA THR A 134 -18.00 0.59 0.84
C THR A 134 -16.90 1.53 0.37
N LEU A 135 -17.20 2.82 0.18
CA LEU A 135 -16.23 3.85 -0.22
C LEU A 135 -15.07 4.01 0.77
N ARG A 136 -15.29 3.72 2.06
CA ARG A 136 -14.21 3.74 3.08
C ARG A 136 -13.15 2.66 2.81
N SER A 137 -13.54 1.56 2.18
CA SER A 137 -12.70 0.40 1.86
C SER A 137 -12.21 0.39 0.41
N PHE A 138 -12.87 1.12 -0.48
CA PHE A 138 -12.46 1.29 -1.86
C PHE A 138 -11.05 1.88 -1.99
N ARG A 139 -10.22 1.31 -2.86
CA ARG A 139 -8.84 1.77 -3.12
C ARG A 139 -8.57 1.87 -4.62
N ILE A 140 -7.76 2.85 -5.00
CA ILE A 140 -7.25 2.97 -6.37
C ILE A 140 -5.75 2.69 -6.36
N VAL A 141 -5.36 1.78 -7.24
CA VAL A 141 -3.99 1.36 -7.43
C VAL A 141 -3.65 1.55 -8.91
N TYR A 142 -2.51 2.14 -9.22
CA TYR A 142 -1.96 2.23 -10.57
C TYR A 142 -0.91 1.13 -10.72
N LEU A 143 -0.98 0.36 -11.81
CA LEU A 143 0.00 -0.65 -12.16
C LEU A 143 0.81 -0.14 -13.33
N SER A 144 2.13 -0.16 -13.22
CA SER A 144 3.02 0.17 -14.33
C SER A 144 4.08 -0.90 -14.48
N ALA A 145 4.33 -1.31 -15.72
CA ALA A 145 5.42 -2.23 -16.06
C ALA A 145 6.77 -1.50 -16.19
N CYS A 146 6.84 -0.19 -15.90
CA CYS A 146 8.10 0.55 -15.91
C CYS A 146 9.09 -0.07 -14.91
N GLY A 147 10.23 -0.55 -15.41
CA GLY A 147 11.37 -0.91 -14.57
C GLY A 147 11.87 0.30 -13.76
N PRO A 148 12.64 0.06 -12.70
CA PRO A 148 13.04 1.08 -11.72
C PRO A 148 13.73 2.32 -12.33
N GLY A 149 14.42 2.18 -13.47
CA GLY A 149 15.08 3.28 -14.19
C GLY A 149 14.14 4.20 -14.99
N ASN A 150 13.02 3.66 -15.49
CA ASN A 150 12.04 4.43 -16.29
C ASN A 150 10.98 5.11 -15.39
N TYR A 151 10.82 4.65 -14.16
CA TYR A 151 9.92 5.22 -13.16
C TYR A 151 10.14 6.72 -12.93
N LEU A 152 11.39 7.14 -12.65
CA LEU A 152 11.73 8.54 -12.38
C LEU A 152 11.48 9.45 -13.58
N LYS A 153 11.75 8.96 -14.79
CA LYS A 153 11.72 9.74 -16.03
C LYS A 153 10.31 9.87 -16.63
N ASP A 154 9.49 8.84 -16.51
CA ASP A 154 8.19 8.79 -17.20
C ASP A 154 7.01 9.03 -16.25
N ILE A 155 7.17 8.76 -14.95
CA ILE A 155 6.07 8.91 -13.97
C ILE A 155 6.25 10.13 -13.08
N GLN A 156 7.46 10.44 -12.63
CA GLN A 156 7.67 11.58 -11.70
C GLN A 156 7.46 12.94 -12.37
N THR A 157 7.86 13.08 -13.63
CA THR A 157 7.83 14.31 -14.43
C THR A 157 6.44 14.63 -14.99
N ASP A 158 5.68 13.62 -15.40
CA ASP A 158 4.38 13.81 -16.06
C ASP A 158 3.17 13.64 -15.13
N PHE A 159 3.34 13.00 -13.97
CA PHE A 159 2.23 12.63 -13.08
C PHE A 159 2.17 13.42 -11.76
N LEU A 160 3.30 13.95 -11.28
CA LEU A 160 3.44 14.42 -9.90
C LEU A 160 3.76 15.93 -9.83
N PRO A 161 2.76 16.82 -9.67
CA PRO A 161 3.01 17.96 -8.80
C PRO A 161 3.41 17.37 -7.44
N GLN A 162 4.63 17.66 -6.98
CA GLN A 162 5.45 16.93 -5.99
C GLN A 162 4.84 16.61 -4.59
N SER A 163 3.52 16.70 -4.38
CA SER A 163 2.92 16.75 -3.03
C SER A 163 1.69 15.88 -2.77
N LYS A 164 1.23 14.99 -3.67
CA LYS A 164 -0.08 14.32 -3.48
C LYS A 164 -0.18 12.80 -3.67
N TRP A 165 0.90 12.09 -3.99
CA TRP A 165 0.84 10.65 -4.28
C TRP A 165 1.93 9.88 -3.53
N SER A 166 1.58 8.69 -3.04
CA SER A 166 2.50 7.74 -2.42
C SER A 166 2.78 6.61 -3.41
N ALA A 167 3.99 6.56 -3.97
CA ALA A 167 4.40 5.41 -4.78
C ALA A 167 4.90 4.31 -3.86
N MET A 168 4.35 3.11 -3.99
CA MET A 168 4.77 1.95 -3.20
C MET A 168 5.42 0.94 -4.12
N ARG A 169 6.75 0.88 -4.08
CA ARG A 169 7.47 -0.24 -4.69
C ARG A 169 7.08 -1.49 -3.92
N VAL A 170 6.37 -2.41 -4.55
CA VAL A 170 6.11 -3.73 -3.96
C VAL A 170 7.38 -4.52 -4.15
N LYS A 171 8.25 -4.50 -3.13
CA LYS A 171 9.36 -5.44 -3.08
C LYS A 171 8.78 -6.80 -2.71
N VAL A 172 9.02 -7.77 -3.58
CA VAL A 172 8.56 -9.15 -3.41
C VAL A 172 9.29 -9.80 -2.24
N GLY A 173 8.54 -10.54 -1.42
CA GLY A 173 9.09 -11.58 -0.55
C GLY A 173 9.70 -11.12 0.77
N VAL A 174 9.08 -10.17 1.49
CA VAL A 174 9.42 -10.03 2.92
C VAL A 174 8.65 -11.11 3.66
N ALA A 175 9.36 -12.06 4.28
CA ALA A 175 8.73 -13.04 5.15
C ALA A 175 8.00 -12.30 6.28
N THR A 176 6.68 -12.44 6.36
CA THR A 176 5.87 -11.85 7.42
C THR A 176 5.52 -12.92 8.45
N GLU A 177 5.91 -12.70 9.70
CA GLU A 177 5.54 -13.57 10.82
C GLU A 177 4.57 -12.83 11.75
N ALA A 178 3.42 -13.44 12.00
CA ALA A 178 2.49 -12.95 13.02
C ALA A 178 3.02 -13.32 14.40
N ILE A 179 3.35 -12.32 15.21
CA ILE A 179 3.87 -12.51 16.56
C ILE A 179 2.92 -11.94 17.61
N SER A 180 2.84 -12.60 18.76
CA SER A 180 2.16 -12.02 19.92
C SER A 180 2.99 -10.88 20.49
N LEU A 181 2.34 -9.83 21.01
CA LEU A 181 3.03 -8.68 21.64
C LEU A 181 4.03 -9.09 22.73
N LYS A 182 3.72 -10.15 23.50
CA LYS A 182 4.60 -10.68 24.55
C LYS A 182 5.95 -11.20 24.02
N ARG A 183 5.99 -11.61 22.76
CA ARG A 183 7.18 -12.14 22.07
C ARG A 183 7.89 -11.06 21.25
N LEU A 184 7.46 -9.79 21.30
CA LEU A 184 7.97 -8.76 20.41
C LEU A 184 9.49 -8.58 20.53
N LEU A 185 10.01 -8.48 21.76
CA LEU A 185 11.46 -8.32 21.97
C LEU A 185 12.25 -9.56 21.58
N ASP A 186 11.74 -10.75 21.90
CA ASP A 186 12.37 -12.01 21.51
C ASP A 186 12.44 -12.13 19.98
N ALA A 187 11.33 -11.84 19.29
CA ALA A 187 11.27 -11.87 17.82
C ALA A 187 12.22 -10.85 17.17
N ILE A 188 12.34 -9.64 17.74
CA ILE A 188 13.32 -8.64 17.29
C ILE A 188 14.74 -9.21 17.44
N ASN A 189 15.09 -9.71 18.62
CA ASN A 189 16.42 -10.24 18.89
C ASN A 189 16.74 -11.46 18.03
N ASP A 190 15.79 -12.38 17.87
CA ASP A 190 15.94 -13.57 17.04
C ASP A 190 16.18 -13.19 15.59
N THR A 191 15.43 -12.22 15.06
CA THR A 191 15.60 -11.73 13.68
C THR A 191 16.96 -11.05 13.48
N VAL A 192 17.37 -10.20 14.43
CA VAL A 192 18.67 -9.53 14.37
C VAL A 192 19.81 -10.54 14.47
N ASN A 193 19.71 -11.53 15.34
CA ASN A 193 20.77 -12.54 15.53
C ASN A 193 20.84 -13.55 14.39
N ARG A 194 19.69 -13.95 13.84
CA ARG A 194 19.61 -14.94 12.76
C ARG A 194 19.98 -14.34 11.42
N ASP A 195 19.40 -13.18 11.10
CA ASP A 195 19.44 -12.62 9.74
C ASP A 195 20.39 -11.41 9.65
N GLY A 196 20.79 -10.81 10.78
CA GLY A 196 21.58 -9.57 10.79
C GLY A 196 20.79 -8.35 10.30
N LEU A 197 19.46 -8.46 10.22
CA LEU A 197 18.58 -7.46 9.64
C LEU A 197 17.80 -6.68 10.70
N VAL A 198 17.44 -5.43 10.37
CA VAL A 198 16.56 -4.59 11.19
C VAL A 198 15.10 -4.94 10.91
N PRO A 199 14.33 -5.44 11.90
CA PRO A 199 12.94 -5.80 11.70
C PRO A 199 12.05 -4.56 11.53
N VAL A 200 11.08 -4.67 10.62
CA VAL A 200 10.00 -3.68 10.46
C VAL A 200 8.75 -4.21 11.15
N ILE A 201 8.23 -3.47 12.13
CA ILE A 201 7.03 -3.84 12.88
C ILE A 201 5.84 -3.14 12.24
N LEU A 202 4.86 -3.92 11.80
CA LEU A 202 3.56 -3.44 11.34
C LEU A 202 2.52 -3.72 12.42
N ASP A 203 1.97 -2.67 13.02
CA ASP A 203 0.97 -2.79 14.08
C ASP A 203 -0.21 -1.84 13.83
N GLU A 204 -1.36 -2.41 13.49
CA GLU A 204 -2.60 -1.67 13.28
C GLU A 204 -3.30 -1.31 14.61
N THR A 205 -2.86 -1.88 15.73
CA THR A 205 -3.53 -1.76 17.03
C THR A 205 -2.90 -0.71 17.95
N GLU A 206 -1.75 -0.15 17.57
CA GLU A 206 -0.93 0.79 18.36
C GLU A 206 -0.44 0.23 19.71
N ASN A 207 -0.60 -1.08 19.96
CA ASN A 207 -0.20 -1.73 21.20
C ASN A 207 1.32 -1.90 21.32
N SER A 208 2.02 -2.07 20.20
CA SER A 208 3.48 -2.14 20.14
C SER A 208 4.13 -0.86 20.63
N ASP A 209 3.57 0.30 20.28
CA ASP A 209 4.05 1.60 20.74
C ASP A 209 3.93 1.74 22.25
N THR A 210 2.77 1.35 22.80
CA THR A 210 2.53 1.36 24.24
C THR A 210 3.48 0.38 24.96
N PHE A 211 3.63 -0.83 24.43
CA PHE A 211 4.51 -1.84 24.99
C PHE A 211 5.97 -1.36 25.02
N LEU A 212 6.49 -0.85 23.90
CA LEU A 212 7.87 -0.34 23.79
C LEU A 212 8.10 0.92 24.63
N ALA A 213 7.07 1.73 24.88
CA ALA A 213 7.18 2.86 25.80
C ALA A 213 7.43 2.43 27.26
N PHE A 214 6.98 1.23 27.66
CA PHE A 214 7.29 0.64 28.97
C PHE A 214 8.65 -0.07 28.99
N GLN A 215 9.29 -0.27 27.84
CA GLN A 215 10.63 -0.82 27.76
C GLN A 215 11.68 0.29 27.85
N HIS A 216 12.94 -0.09 28.10
CA HIS A 216 14.08 0.84 28.02
C HIS A 216 14.42 1.16 26.55
N THR A 217 13.50 1.82 25.84
CA THR A 217 13.61 2.13 24.41
C THR A 217 13.88 3.63 24.20
N GLN A 218 14.78 3.95 23.27
CA GLN A 218 15.00 5.31 22.79
C GLN A 218 14.12 5.55 21.57
N VAL A 219 13.21 6.53 21.64
CA VAL A 219 12.22 6.76 20.57
C VAL A 219 12.59 7.99 19.73
N VAL A 220 12.69 7.78 18.42
CA VAL A 220 12.78 8.82 17.41
C VAL A 220 11.40 8.99 16.77
N GLU A 221 10.71 10.08 17.12
CA GLU A 221 9.38 10.40 16.61
C GLU A 221 9.50 11.17 15.29
N MET A 222 9.39 10.48 14.15
CA MET A 222 9.68 11.10 12.85
C MET A 222 8.73 12.23 12.50
N LYS A 223 7.45 12.14 12.90
CA LYS A 223 6.48 13.22 12.66
C LYS A 223 6.91 14.52 13.34
N ALA A 224 7.38 14.45 14.58
CA ALA A 224 7.84 15.62 15.33
C ALA A 224 9.09 16.24 14.68
N LEU A 225 10.01 15.39 14.21
CA LEU A 225 11.23 15.83 13.54
C LEU A 225 10.95 16.51 12.19
N ILE A 226 10.00 15.99 11.39
CA ILE A 226 9.58 16.61 10.13
C ILE A 226 9.04 18.02 10.37
N LEU A 227 8.22 18.22 11.41
CA LEU A 227 7.68 19.53 11.75
C LEU A 227 8.78 20.50 12.22
N ARG A 228 9.72 20.02 13.02
CA ARG A 228 10.84 20.82 13.53
C ARG A 228 11.91 21.13 12.49
N LYS A 229 12.05 20.30 11.44
CA LYS A 229 12.95 20.55 10.30
C LYS A 229 12.74 21.96 9.71
N ALA A 230 11.48 22.43 9.65
CA ALA A 230 11.15 23.74 9.11
C ALA A 230 11.58 24.91 10.02
N SER A 231 11.58 24.73 11.34
CA SER A 231 11.89 25.80 12.30
C SER A 231 13.33 25.78 12.79
N GLU A 232 13.93 24.60 12.93
CA GLU A 232 15.25 24.39 13.55
C GLU A 232 16.34 24.01 12.54
N GLY A 233 15.96 23.67 11.30
CA GLY A 233 16.86 23.20 10.26
C GLY A 233 17.15 21.69 10.37
N ILE A 234 17.67 21.12 9.28
CA ILE A 234 17.92 19.68 9.17
C ILE A 234 19.07 19.19 10.05
N ASP A 235 20.11 19.99 10.25
CA ASP A 235 21.29 19.60 11.04
C ASP A 235 20.95 19.43 12.52
N ALA A 236 20.13 20.32 13.08
CA ALA A 236 19.65 20.21 14.45
C ALA A 236 18.82 18.93 14.67
N VAL A 237 17.99 18.59 13.68
CA VAL A 237 17.20 17.36 13.66
C VAL A 237 18.09 16.12 13.57
N ARG A 238 19.08 16.11 12.68
CA ARG A 238 20.06 15.01 12.54
C ARG A 238 20.86 14.81 13.82
N GLU A 239 21.31 15.88 14.46
CA GLU A 239 22.03 15.82 15.74
C GLU A 239 21.15 15.27 16.88
N GLU A 240 19.84 15.55 16.89
CA GLU A 240 18.93 14.89 17.82
C GLU A 240 18.82 13.39 17.57
N MET A 241 18.66 12.98 16.30
CA MET A 241 18.62 11.56 15.92
C MET A 241 19.92 10.85 16.36
N ARG A 242 21.07 11.48 16.13
CA ARG A 242 22.38 10.98 16.57
C ARG A 242 22.43 10.79 18.08
N ARG A 243 22.03 11.80 18.86
CA ARG A 243 22.04 11.72 20.32
C ARG A 243 21.20 10.56 20.83
N LYS A 244 20.03 10.32 20.23
CA LYS A 244 19.16 9.18 20.58
C LYS A 244 19.78 7.84 20.22
N LEU A 245 20.40 7.72 19.05
CA LEU A 245 21.16 6.53 18.65
C LEU A 245 22.32 6.25 19.59
N VAL A 246 23.15 7.24 19.87
CA VAL A 246 24.30 7.10 20.77
C VAL A 246 23.83 6.73 22.19
N ALA A 247 22.73 7.32 22.66
CA ALA A 247 22.13 6.95 23.94
C ALA A 247 21.59 5.51 23.95
N ALA A 248 21.02 5.05 22.83
CA ALA A 248 20.57 3.67 22.68
C ALA A 248 21.76 2.70 22.76
N MET A 249 22.79 2.95 21.95
CA MET A 249 24.02 2.14 21.92
C MET A 249 24.73 2.10 23.28
N LYS A 250 24.92 3.26 23.92
CA LYS A 250 25.63 3.36 25.19
C LYS A 250 24.98 2.55 26.31
N ASN A 251 23.66 2.45 26.30
CA ASN A 251 22.90 1.77 27.35
C ASN A 251 22.45 0.36 26.96
N GLY A 252 22.76 -0.12 25.75
CA GLY A 252 22.24 -1.39 25.24
C GLY A 252 20.72 -1.39 25.05
N ASN A 253 20.14 -0.21 24.81
CA ASN A 253 18.70 0.01 24.66
C ASN A 253 18.28 -0.12 23.19
N THR A 254 17.05 -0.55 22.94
CA THR A 254 16.46 -0.54 21.59
C THR A 254 16.28 0.90 21.11
N LEU A 255 16.69 1.20 19.88
CA LEU A 255 16.31 2.43 19.18
C LEU A 255 15.04 2.16 18.37
N LEU A 256 13.92 2.78 18.72
CA LEU A 256 12.68 2.74 17.95
C LEU A 256 12.56 3.98 17.08
N ILE A 257 12.48 3.80 15.77
CA ILE A 257 12.17 4.87 14.83
C ILE A 257 10.69 4.76 14.49
N ARG A 258 9.88 5.67 15.07
CA ARG A 258 8.44 5.66 14.90
C ARG A 258 8.06 6.39 13.61
N LEU A 259 7.39 5.67 12.72
CA LEU A 259 6.88 6.16 11.43
C LEU A 259 5.35 6.36 11.45
N THR A 260 4.72 6.31 12.63
CA THR A 260 3.28 6.50 12.79
C THR A 260 2.85 7.85 12.21
N ASN A 261 2.04 7.81 11.16
CA ASN A 261 1.58 8.99 10.39
C ASN A 261 2.69 9.80 9.69
N ALA A 262 3.85 9.20 9.42
CA ALA A 262 4.94 9.84 8.70
C ALA A 262 5.59 8.87 7.70
N GLN A 263 5.91 9.37 6.50
CA GLN A 263 6.65 8.61 5.48
C GLN A 263 7.85 9.43 4.99
N PRO A 264 8.82 9.76 5.87
CA PRO A 264 10.03 10.45 5.44
C PRO A 264 10.90 9.54 4.56
N ASP A 265 11.60 10.14 3.60
CA ASP A 265 12.71 9.45 2.94
C ASP A 265 13.95 9.52 3.83
N LEU A 266 14.10 8.54 4.73
CA LEU A 266 15.20 8.54 5.71
C LEU A 266 16.57 8.65 5.04
N VAL A 267 16.77 7.97 3.91
CA VAL A 267 18.06 7.94 3.21
C VAL A 267 18.33 9.29 2.55
N ALA A 268 17.37 9.82 1.78
CA ALA A 268 17.58 11.07 1.07
C ALA A 268 17.63 12.30 2.01
N ASP A 269 16.77 12.35 3.03
CA ASP A 269 16.62 13.54 3.87
C ASP A 269 17.54 13.53 5.10
N TYR A 270 17.84 12.37 5.68
CA TYR A 270 18.44 12.27 7.01
C TYR A 270 19.79 11.53 7.06
N SER A 271 20.23 10.90 5.96
CA SER A 271 21.53 10.24 5.92
C SER A 271 22.66 11.25 5.91
N ASP A 272 23.52 11.17 6.92
CA ASP A 272 24.75 11.94 7.03
C ASP A 272 25.75 11.15 7.87
N GLU A 273 26.95 10.89 7.33
CA GLU A 273 27.95 10.06 8.02
C GLU A 273 28.46 10.70 9.31
N ASP A 274 28.48 12.04 9.39
CA ASP A 274 28.97 12.77 10.57
C ASP A 274 27.89 12.92 11.65
N PHE A 275 26.60 12.90 11.25
CA PHE A 275 25.48 13.05 12.18
C PHE A 275 24.70 11.76 12.40
N PHE A 276 23.99 11.24 11.40
CA PHE A 276 23.14 10.08 11.58
C PHE A 276 23.32 9.13 10.40
N PRO A 277 24.04 8.00 10.60
CA PRO A 277 24.45 7.15 9.49
C PRO A 277 23.30 6.24 9.06
N VAL A 278 22.24 6.81 8.48
CA VAL A 278 21.07 6.07 7.99
C VAL A 278 21.52 4.94 7.08
N ALA A 279 22.46 5.18 6.16
CA ALA A 279 22.96 4.15 5.27
C ALA A 279 23.62 2.95 5.99
N ALA A 280 24.21 3.16 7.17
CA ALA A 280 24.81 2.09 7.97
C ALA A 280 23.78 1.36 8.86
N ILE A 281 22.74 2.06 9.29
CA ILE A 281 21.68 1.52 10.16
C ILE A 281 20.60 0.81 9.34
N PHE A 282 20.26 1.40 8.20
CA PHE A 282 19.28 0.94 7.23
C PHE A 282 20.03 0.58 5.96
N ASP A 283 20.75 -0.54 6.01
CA ASP A 283 21.26 -1.14 4.77
C ASP A 283 20.07 -1.76 4.03
N CYS A 284 19.39 -0.95 3.22
CA CYS A 284 18.27 -1.39 2.38
C CYS A 284 18.72 -2.30 1.22
N ARG A 285 19.97 -2.81 1.23
CA ARG A 285 20.44 -3.81 0.28
C ARG A 285 19.45 -4.97 0.24
N THR A 286 19.00 -5.26 -0.97
CA THR A 286 18.23 -6.46 -1.24
C THR A 286 19.15 -7.65 -1.02
N VAL A 287 18.93 -8.40 0.05
CA VAL A 287 19.44 -9.76 0.13
C VAL A 287 18.53 -10.58 -0.78
N GLU A 288 19.04 -10.97 -1.94
CA GLU A 288 18.39 -12.00 -2.74
C GLU A 288 18.43 -13.28 -1.91
N VAL A 289 17.27 -13.75 -1.46
CA VAL A 289 17.17 -15.04 -0.77
C VAL A 289 17.29 -16.11 -1.85
N GLU A 290 18.53 -16.53 -2.14
CA GLU A 290 18.77 -17.74 -2.94
C GLU A 290 18.21 -18.94 -2.16
N GLY A 291 17.14 -19.55 -2.67
CA GLY A 291 16.65 -20.84 -2.18
C GLY A 291 15.55 -20.80 -1.12
N ALA A 292 14.45 -20.10 -1.38
CA ALA A 292 13.15 -20.55 -0.83
C ALA A 292 12.71 -21.80 -1.62
N ASP A 293 13.47 -22.89 -1.47
CA ASP A 293 13.05 -24.22 -1.87
C ASP A 293 11.77 -24.55 -1.08
N ASP A 294 10.76 -24.98 -1.84
CA ASP A 294 9.42 -25.46 -1.50
C ASP A 294 8.87 -25.19 -0.07
N PRO A 295 7.65 -24.63 0.04
CA PRO A 295 7.00 -24.49 1.35
C PRO A 295 6.95 -25.85 2.07
N PRO A 296 7.31 -25.92 3.35
CA PRO A 296 7.33 -27.18 4.08
C PRO A 296 5.96 -27.85 4.00
N GLU A 297 5.94 -29.10 3.53
CA GLU A 297 4.72 -29.90 3.48
C GLU A 297 4.05 -29.86 4.86
N GLN A 298 2.81 -29.35 4.88
CA GLN A 298 2.00 -29.35 6.10
C GLN A 298 1.69 -30.80 6.45
N HIS A 299 2.49 -31.39 7.34
CA HIS A 299 2.16 -32.64 8.00
C HIS A 299 0.92 -32.42 8.87
N ASN A 300 -0.22 -32.77 8.30
CA ASN A 300 -1.52 -32.77 8.94
C ASN A 300 -1.53 -33.87 10.01
N THR A 301 -1.05 -33.54 11.21
CA THR A 301 -1.15 -34.42 12.38
C THR A 301 -2.58 -34.37 12.90
N GLY A 302 -3.43 -35.24 12.34
CA GLY A 302 -4.81 -35.41 12.78
C GLY A 302 -4.88 -35.75 14.26
N TYR A 303 -5.36 -34.80 15.07
CA TYR A 303 -5.77 -35.06 16.45
C TYR A 303 -7.08 -35.86 16.43
N GLY A 304 -6.97 -37.18 16.59
CA GLY A 304 -8.08 -38.05 16.92
C GLY A 304 -8.51 -37.84 18.37
N GLY A 305 -9.61 -37.11 18.58
CA GLY A 305 -10.26 -36.99 19.88
C GLY A 305 -10.98 -38.28 20.26
N MET A 306 -10.46 -39.00 21.28
CA MET A 306 -11.22 -40.05 21.97
C MET A 306 -12.33 -39.41 22.82
N VAL A 307 -13.55 -39.88 22.60
CA VAL A 307 -14.73 -39.53 23.40
C VAL A 307 -14.65 -40.27 24.74
N GLY A 308 -14.47 -39.52 25.83
CA GLY A 308 -14.44 -40.07 27.19
C GLY A 308 -15.83 -40.51 27.65
N ALA A 309 -15.95 -41.77 28.05
CA ALA A 309 -17.11 -42.33 28.71
C ALA A 309 -17.24 -41.78 30.14
N THR A 310 -18.44 -41.33 30.50
CA THR A 310 -18.81 -40.88 31.84
C THR A 310 -19.18 -42.08 32.71
N PRO A 311 -18.73 -42.20 33.97
CA PRO A 311 -19.29 -43.17 34.91
C PRO A 311 -20.51 -42.57 35.61
N GLY A 312 -21.66 -43.23 35.47
CA GLY A 312 -22.87 -42.93 36.20
C GLY A 312 -22.72 -43.26 37.70
N GLY A 313 -23.06 -42.28 38.53
CA GLY A 313 -23.25 -42.46 39.97
C GLY A 313 -24.74 -42.58 40.30
N THR A 314 -25.07 -43.49 41.22
CA THR A 314 -26.27 -43.49 42.08
C THR A 314 -25.83 -44.05 43.44
N PRO A 315 -26.43 -43.59 44.55
CA PRO A 315 -27.79 -44.00 44.92
C PRO A 315 -28.79 -42.85 45.01
#